data_AF-A0A8H7GFY7-F1
#
_entry.id   AF-A0A8H7GFY7-F1
#
_cell.length_a   1.000
_cell.length_b   1.000
_cell.length_c   1.000
_cell.angle_alpha   90.00
_cell.angle_beta   90.00
_cell.angle_gamma   90.00
#
_symmetry.space_group_name_H-M   'P 1'
#
loop_
_entity.id
_entity.type
_entity.pdbx_description
1 polymer ?
#
loop_
_entity_poly.entity_id
_entity_poly.type
_entity_poly.pdbx_seq_one_letter_code
_entity_poly.pdbx_strand_id
1 'polypeptide(L)'
;MPWTPQQTKAFPHRELQQHLSKQATRGNLDTEKKYQGAVQAWRKYVVPHTPSEPELASRGILHDSVAVAMIGLLKQTSEDPYRSPHPPVASLQLVDIWPTMWIWIQLLHARHVHIRETVESLSEERLELERNNYEGIVQSLAFCLGAGLDPMDTANGLTKLVRSTKGVMEMAAKLWVDEAKDERAFMGFYASCLRSPSLVRIRPQMDRLLIASCGGSEETAELSFARILRNFRRTRFQIVDLSGPDADKAYKQLHFELCAISDVFLDLSSALFSAYEARRGCAAFFVNVIFSILDPLYLPPRLDVVSAALTCLRQYTVEVKPFSAVRELVESPFFNVITRPSLTTCLAKYPQQAAHVYEHCGNIIKTMRMFSVYRINIRQLHRSLSHVSEFTEKNRTSIATHLRDLRSRLEERHRAYQDYKSKHKSPIFCCGNKLERAWQGDHKVLCNAMSDPTKAFLSFRDADFRWLAYLITKDIFKDLESTADRLTAAQRSDALPLVNYLKTPTERVYLPVGSVIKTVGLPSGSIRDAWISSLGPRISIRPDLRATQTTPYLIVLPHLHETSAVLTILVTYPKERDIVQDDLHITWIFHH
;
A
#
# COMPACT_ATOMS: atom_id res chain seq x y z
N MET A 1 -39.30 17.36 -15.84
CA MET A 1 -40.71 17.35 -15.37
C MET A 1 -40.84 16.33 -14.24
N PRO A 2 -41.82 16.38 -13.32
CA PRO A 2 -42.11 15.28 -12.38
C PRO A 2 -43.00 14.20 -13.04
N TRP A 3 -43.11 13.00 -12.44
CA TRP A 3 -44.11 12.00 -12.86
C TRP A 3 -45.53 12.59 -12.85
N THR A 4 -46.36 12.18 -13.81
CA THR A 4 -47.75 12.64 -13.85
C THR A 4 -48.55 12.01 -12.71
N PRO A 5 -49.60 12.69 -12.19
CA PRO A 5 -50.47 12.10 -11.17
C PRO A 5 -51.08 10.75 -11.58
N GLN A 6 -51.32 10.54 -12.89
CA GLN A 6 -51.81 9.26 -13.41
C GLN A 6 -50.74 8.16 -13.29
N GLN A 7 -49.48 8.44 -13.63
CA GLN A 7 -48.37 7.49 -13.46
C GLN A 7 -48.17 7.13 -11.98
N THR A 8 -48.25 8.10 -11.07
CA THR A 8 -48.15 7.86 -9.63
C THR A 8 -49.32 7.04 -9.09
N LYS A 9 -50.55 7.30 -9.56
CA LYS A 9 -51.74 6.54 -9.18
C LYS A 9 -51.73 5.11 -9.74
N ALA A 10 -51.14 4.91 -10.91
CA ALA A 10 -51.04 3.59 -11.54
C ALA A 10 -50.03 2.67 -10.84
N PHE A 11 -49.03 3.22 -10.14
CA PHE A 11 -48.03 2.43 -9.43
C PHE A 11 -48.52 2.03 -8.01
N PRO A 12 -48.48 0.74 -7.64
CA PRO A 12 -49.05 0.21 -6.39
C PRO A 12 -48.14 0.46 -5.17
N HIS A 13 -47.70 1.71 -4.96
CA HIS A 13 -46.76 2.07 -3.89
C HIS A 13 -47.33 1.86 -2.50
N ARG A 14 -48.65 2.03 -2.30
CA ARG A 14 -49.28 1.85 -0.98
C ARG A 14 -49.30 0.38 -0.59
N GLU A 15 -49.68 -0.49 -1.52
CA GLU A 15 -49.67 -1.94 -1.36
C GLU A 15 -48.25 -2.45 -1.12
N LEU A 16 -47.28 -1.93 -1.87
CA LEU A 16 -45.86 -2.25 -1.68
C LEU A 16 -45.36 -1.79 -0.30
N GLN A 17 -45.66 -0.56 0.11
CA GLN A 17 -45.30 -0.05 1.45
C GLN A 17 -45.93 -0.90 2.56
N GLN A 18 -47.22 -1.23 2.46
CA GLN A 18 -47.88 -2.10 3.42
C GLN A 18 -47.24 -3.49 3.47
N HIS A 19 -46.81 -4.03 2.32
CA HIS A 19 -46.08 -5.30 2.27
C HIS A 19 -44.73 -5.19 3.00
N LEU A 20 -43.94 -4.16 2.71
CA LEU A 20 -42.64 -3.91 3.34
C LEU A 20 -42.78 -3.72 4.85
N SER A 21 -43.76 -2.94 5.31
CA SER A 21 -44.05 -2.73 6.74
C SER A 21 -44.45 -4.02 7.44
N LYS A 22 -45.29 -4.87 6.82
CA LYS A 22 -45.67 -6.18 7.35
C LYS A 22 -44.49 -7.14 7.45
N GLN A 23 -43.51 -7.05 6.55
CA GLN A 23 -42.29 -7.84 6.66
C GLN A 23 -41.37 -7.32 7.77
N ALA A 24 -41.22 -5.99 7.90
CA ALA A 24 -40.38 -5.38 8.92
C ALA A 24 -40.86 -5.68 10.36
N THR A 25 -42.18 -5.74 10.59
CA THR A 25 -42.74 -6.05 11.92
C THR A 25 -42.59 -7.52 12.33
N ARG A 26 -42.30 -8.42 11.39
CA ARG A 26 -42.07 -9.84 11.67
C ARG A 26 -40.60 -10.09 12.05
N GLY A 27 -40.16 -9.45 13.13
CA GLY A 27 -38.75 -9.36 13.58
C GLY A 27 -37.95 -10.67 13.66
N ASN A 28 -38.60 -11.84 13.65
CA ASN A 28 -37.98 -13.17 13.70
C ASN A 28 -38.06 -13.98 12.40
N LEU A 29 -38.46 -13.39 11.26
CA LEU A 29 -38.38 -14.12 10.00
C LEU A 29 -36.93 -14.41 9.63
N ASP A 30 -36.68 -15.67 9.31
CA ASP A 30 -35.51 -16.14 8.57
C ASP A 30 -35.19 -15.20 7.41
N THR A 31 -33.92 -14.78 7.30
CA THR A 31 -33.39 -13.90 6.25
C THR A 31 -33.78 -14.40 4.87
N GLU A 32 -33.80 -15.72 4.66
CA GLU A 32 -34.21 -16.31 3.38
C GLU A 32 -35.67 -15.99 3.04
N LYS A 33 -36.59 -16.06 4.02
CA LYS A 33 -38.01 -15.75 3.81
C LYS A 33 -38.25 -14.28 3.50
N LYS A 34 -37.50 -13.37 4.15
CA LYS A 34 -37.56 -11.93 3.85
C LYS A 34 -37.13 -11.67 2.41
N TYR A 35 -36.01 -12.26 2.02
CA TYR A 35 -35.49 -12.17 0.66
C TYR A 35 -36.47 -12.72 -0.39
N GLN A 36 -36.97 -13.94 -0.21
CA GLN A 36 -37.96 -14.53 -1.12
C GLN A 36 -39.24 -13.68 -1.20
N GLY A 37 -39.69 -13.16 -0.07
CA GLY A 37 -40.82 -12.23 -0.02
C GLY A 37 -40.56 -10.94 -0.80
N ALA A 38 -39.36 -10.37 -0.70
CA ALA A 38 -38.95 -9.19 -1.46
C ALA A 38 -38.92 -9.48 -2.97
N VAL A 39 -38.37 -10.62 -3.40
CA VAL A 39 -38.39 -11.03 -4.82
C VAL A 39 -39.82 -11.23 -5.33
N GLN A 40 -40.69 -11.86 -4.54
CA GLN A 40 -42.11 -12.02 -4.90
C GLN A 40 -42.83 -10.67 -4.99
N ALA A 41 -42.56 -9.75 -4.07
CA ALA A 41 -43.09 -8.40 -4.11
C ALA A 41 -42.59 -7.65 -5.36
N TRP A 42 -41.34 -7.84 -5.76
CA TRP A 42 -40.80 -7.28 -7.00
C TRP A 42 -41.57 -7.78 -8.22
N ARG A 43 -41.72 -9.10 -8.34
CA ARG A 43 -42.48 -9.73 -9.45
C ARG A 43 -43.93 -9.25 -9.51
N LYS A 44 -44.58 -9.09 -8.34
CA LYS A 44 -46.00 -8.74 -8.26
C LYS A 44 -46.27 -7.25 -8.46
N TYR A 45 -45.48 -6.37 -7.83
CA TYR A 45 -45.80 -4.94 -7.71
C TYR A 45 -44.92 -4.04 -8.58
N VAL A 46 -43.75 -4.51 -9.01
CA VAL A 46 -42.76 -3.67 -9.71
C VAL A 46 -42.65 -4.04 -11.18
N VAL A 47 -42.47 -5.32 -11.50
CA VAL A 47 -42.29 -5.79 -12.89
C VAL A 47 -43.41 -5.29 -13.83
N PRO A 48 -44.72 -5.38 -13.49
CA PRO A 48 -45.79 -4.94 -14.37
C PRO A 48 -45.82 -3.43 -14.64
N HIS A 49 -45.15 -2.64 -13.80
CA HIS A 49 -45.13 -1.18 -13.84
C HIS A 49 -43.75 -0.61 -14.18
N THR A 50 -42.80 -1.46 -14.55
CA THR A 50 -41.45 -1.03 -14.91
C THR A 50 -41.48 -0.34 -16.28
N PRO A 51 -40.97 0.89 -16.41
CA PRO A 51 -40.92 1.58 -17.70
C PRO A 51 -40.10 0.82 -18.73
N SER A 52 -40.43 1.03 -20.01
CA SER A 52 -39.53 0.66 -21.10
C SER A 52 -38.31 1.60 -21.14
N GLU A 53 -37.17 1.12 -21.68
CA GLU A 53 -35.96 1.97 -21.80
C GLU A 53 -36.19 3.30 -22.55
N PRO A 54 -36.96 3.37 -23.66
CA PRO A 54 -37.25 4.64 -24.32
C PRO A 54 -38.02 5.63 -23.44
N GLU A 55 -38.83 5.14 -22.51
CA GLU A 55 -39.54 5.99 -21.55
C GLU A 55 -38.63 6.57 -20.47
N LEU A 56 -37.44 6.01 -20.23
CA LEU A 56 -36.49 6.56 -19.26
C LEU A 56 -36.05 7.98 -19.65
N ALA A 57 -35.86 8.24 -20.94
CA ALA A 57 -35.41 9.54 -21.43
C ALA A 57 -36.50 10.62 -21.36
N SER A 58 -37.78 10.22 -21.40
CA SER A 58 -38.93 11.14 -21.38
C SER A 58 -39.56 11.31 -20.00
N ARG A 59 -39.22 10.44 -19.04
CA ARG A 59 -39.84 10.45 -17.72
C ARG A 59 -39.29 11.52 -16.80
N GLY A 60 -40.19 11.94 -15.93
CA GLY A 60 -39.89 12.92 -14.92
C GLY A 60 -39.24 12.39 -13.64
N ILE A 61 -38.98 13.29 -12.70
CA ILE A 61 -38.50 12.98 -11.34
C ILE A 61 -39.55 12.10 -10.66
N LEU A 62 -39.09 10.96 -10.09
CA LEU A 62 -39.92 10.02 -9.36
C LEU A 62 -40.60 10.68 -8.16
N HIS A 63 -41.88 10.35 -7.94
CA HIS A 63 -42.61 10.73 -6.74
C HIS A 63 -42.02 10.04 -5.50
N ASP A 64 -41.98 10.74 -4.37
CA ASP A 64 -41.28 10.29 -3.16
C ASP A 64 -41.80 8.99 -2.60
N SER A 65 -43.12 8.81 -2.57
CA SER A 65 -43.72 7.57 -2.08
C SER A 65 -43.30 6.35 -2.89
N VAL A 66 -43.11 6.51 -4.20
CA VAL A 66 -42.61 5.46 -5.10
C VAL A 66 -41.13 5.23 -4.83
N ALA A 67 -40.32 6.30 -4.73
CA ALA A 67 -38.89 6.19 -4.46
C ALA A 67 -38.61 5.45 -3.14
N VAL A 68 -39.28 5.83 -2.05
CA VAL A 68 -39.13 5.19 -0.74
C VAL A 68 -39.52 3.71 -0.78
N ALA A 69 -40.63 3.37 -1.45
CA ALA A 69 -41.06 1.97 -1.58
C ALA A 69 -40.04 1.14 -2.37
N MET A 70 -39.52 1.69 -3.47
CA MET A 70 -38.52 1.03 -4.31
C MET A 70 -37.18 0.84 -3.59
N ILE A 71 -36.72 1.84 -2.84
CA ILE A 71 -35.51 1.73 -2.02
C ILE A 71 -35.69 0.69 -0.92
N GLY A 72 -36.83 0.69 -0.23
CA GLY A 72 -37.10 -0.30 0.81
C GLY A 72 -37.05 -1.72 0.25
N LEU A 73 -37.62 -1.93 -0.95
CA LEU A 73 -37.58 -3.21 -1.63
C LEU A 73 -36.16 -3.58 -2.09
N LEU A 74 -35.41 -2.65 -2.69
CA LEU A 74 -34.02 -2.83 -3.08
C LEU A 74 -33.15 -3.25 -1.89
N LYS A 75 -33.27 -2.54 -0.76
CA LYS A 75 -32.56 -2.85 0.49
C LYS A 75 -32.87 -4.27 0.96
N GLN A 76 -34.14 -4.69 0.99
CA GLN A 76 -34.51 -6.05 1.38
C GLN A 76 -33.98 -7.12 0.42
N THR A 77 -33.91 -6.83 -0.89
CA THR A 77 -33.29 -7.74 -1.88
C THR A 77 -31.77 -7.79 -1.82
N SER A 78 -31.13 -6.82 -1.14
CA SER A 78 -29.67 -6.73 -1.00
C SER A 78 -29.18 -6.81 0.44
N GLU A 79 -30.06 -7.13 1.40
CA GLU A 79 -29.68 -7.29 2.80
C GLU A 79 -28.77 -8.51 2.93
N ASP A 80 -27.66 -8.30 3.64
CA ASP A 80 -26.47 -9.15 3.68
C ASP A 80 -26.80 -10.65 3.85
N PRO A 81 -26.68 -11.48 2.78
CA PRO A 81 -26.95 -12.90 2.87
C PRO A 81 -25.90 -13.65 3.67
N TYR A 82 -24.79 -13.03 4.10
CA TYR A 82 -23.77 -13.67 4.96
C TYR A 82 -24.27 -14.05 6.34
N ARG A 83 -25.42 -13.51 6.75
CA ARG A 83 -26.14 -14.00 7.94
C ARG A 83 -26.87 -15.32 7.68
N SER A 84 -26.96 -15.78 6.43
CA SER A 84 -27.65 -17.00 6.03
C SER A 84 -26.66 -18.01 5.40
N PRO A 85 -26.65 -19.27 5.85
CA PRO A 85 -25.74 -20.31 5.35
C PRO A 85 -26.02 -20.79 3.90
N HIS A 86 -27.03 -20.25 3.20
CA HIS A 86 -27.47 -20.74 1.88
C HIS A 86 -27.61 -19.65 0.78
N PRO A 87 -26.53 -18.96 0.37
CA PRO A 87 -26.56 -17.95 -0.70
C PRO A 87 -26.93 -18.39 -2.13
N PRO A 88 -26.80 -19.66 -2.60
CA PRO A 88 -26.92 -19.96 -4.03
C PRO A 88 -28.34 -19.80 -4.61
N VAL A 89 -29.37 -20.27 -3.90
CA VAL A 89 -30.76 -20.33 -4.41
C VAL A 89 -31.37 -18.94 -4.55
N ALA A 90 -31.02 -18.05 -3.63
CA ALA A 90 -31.45 -16.66 -3.62
C ALA A 90 -30.97 -15.92 -4.89
N SER A 91 -29.70 -16.08 -5.27
CA SER A 91 -29.09 -15.34 -6.38
C SER A 91 -29.74 -15.63 -7.75
N LEU A 92 -30.21 -16.87 -7.97
CA LEU A 92 -30.86 -17.27 -9.21
C LEU A 92 -32.17 -16.52 -9.46
N GLN A 93 -32.94 -16.23 -8.42
CA GLN A 93 -34.23 -15.54 -8.58
C GLN A 93 -34.06 -14.06 -8.95
N LEU A 94 -32.92 -13.44 -8.61
CA LEU A 94 -32.62 -12.07 -9.01
C LEU A 94 -32.26 -11.96 -10.48
N VAL A 95 -31.73 -13.03 -11.09
CA VAL A 95 -31.41 -13.05 -12.53
C VAL A 95 -32.65 -12.66 -13.34
N ASP A 96 -33.81 -13.23 -12.98
CA ASP A 96 -35.08 -12.98 -13.69
C ASP A 96 -35.58 -11.54 -13.55
N ILE A 97 -35.38 -10.91 -12.38
CA ILE A 97 -35.90 -9.57 -12.10
C ILE A 97 -34.87 -8.46 -12.30
N TRP A 98 -33.59 -8.81 -12.50
CA TRP A 98 -32.48 -7.87 -12.67
C TRP A 98 -32.74 -6.80 -13.74
N PRO A 99 -33.24 -7.11 -14.95
CA PRO A 99 -33.50 -6.08 -15.96
C PRO A 99 -34.42 -4.97 -15.43
N THR A 100 -35.43 -5.34 -14.65
CA THR A 100 -36.33 -4.36 -14.04
C THR A 100 -35.68 -3.63 -12.87
N MET A 101 -34.90 -4.32 -12.02
CA MET A 101 -34.11 -3.68 -10.95
C MET A 101 -33.18 -2.61 -11.51
N TRP A 102 -32.50 -2.91 -12.61
CA TRP A 102 -31.58 -2.01 -13.26
C TRP A 102 -32.26 -0.71 -13.72
N ILE A 103 -33.41 -0.82 -14.42
CA ILE A 103 -34.21 0.34 -14.86
C ILE A 103 -34.59 1.22 -13.66
N TRP A 104 -35.00 0.61 -12.54
CA TRP A 104 -35.35 1.36 -11.33
C TRP A 104 -34.14 2.01 -10.65
N ILE A 105 -32.99 1.34 -10.61
CA ILE A 105 -31.72 1.92 -10.13
C ILE A 105 -31.36 3.16 -10.98
N GLN A 106 -31.50 3.09 -12.30
CA GLN A 106 -31.24 4.22 -13.20
C GLN A 106 -32.18 5.40 -12.91
N LEU A 107 -33.48 5.17 -12.73
CA LEU A 107 -34.45 6.21 -12.40
C LEU A 107 -34.19 6.86 -11.04
N LEU A 108 -33.87 6.04 -10.03
CA LEU A 108 -33.56 6.51 -8.68
C LEU A 108 -32.26 7.33 -8.68
N HIS A 109 -31.26 6.91 -9.46
CA HIS A 109 -30.04 7.67 -9.66
C HIS A 109 -30.29 9.00 -10.39
N ALA A 110 -31.11 9.01 -11.46
CA ALA A 110 -31.47 10.24 -12.15
C ALA A 110 -32.17 11.24 -11.23
N ARG A 111 -33.07 10.77 -10.36
CA ARG A 111 -33.67 11.58 -9.29
C ARG A 111 -32.62 12.13 -8.33
N HIS A 112 -31.64 11.32 -7.94
CA HIS A 112 -30.56 11.75 -7.07
C HIS A 112 -29.70 12.86 -7.68
N VAL A 113 -29.35 12.74 -8.97
CA VAL A 113 -28.63 13.79 -9.71
C VAL A 113 -29.40 15.11 -9.63
N HIS A 114 -30.71 15.09 -9.86
CA HIS A 114 -31.54 16.29 -9.75
C HIS A 114 -31.58 16.87 -8.33
N ILE A 115 -31.69 16.02 -7.30
CA ILE A 115 -31.73 16.44 -5.90
C ILE A 115 -30.43 17.16 -5.50
N ARG A 116 -29.29 16.72 -6.03
CA ARG A 116 -27.99 17.35 -5.80
C ARG A 116 -27.95 18.79 -6.34
N GLU A 117 -28.61 19.06 -7.46
CA GLU A 117 -28.73 20.41 -8.03
C GLU A 117 -29.61 21.33 -7.18
N THR A 118 -30.55 20.76 -6.41
CA THR A 118 -31.48 21.51 -5.57
C THR A 118 -31.15 21.44 -4.07
N VAL A 119 -29.98 20.92 -3.69
CA VAL A 119 -29.65 20.51 -2.31
C VAL A 119 -29.81 21.64 -1.29
N GLU A 120 -29.50 22.87 -1.67
CA GLU A 120 -29.54 24.06 -0.80
C GLU A 120 -30.99 24.47 -0.43
N SER A 121 -31.98 23.97 -1.16
CA SER A 121 -33.40 24.26 -0.93
C SER A 121 -34.12 23.21 -0.07
N LEU A 122 -33.44 22.11 0.29
CA LEU A 122 -34.06 20.99 1.00
C LEU A 122 -33.94 21.15 2.52
N SER A 123 -34.95 20.70 3.26
CA SER A 123 -34.85 20.59 4.72
C SER A 123 -33.86 19.48 5.11
N GLU A 124 -33.29 19.53 6.32
CA GLU A 124 -32.35 18.50 6.78
C GLU A 124 -33.00 17.11 6.86
N GLU A 125 -34.26 17.03 7.30
CA GLU A 125 -35.05 15.78 7.31
C GLU A 125 -35.16 15.18 5.91
N ARG A 126 -35.34 16.04 4.91
CA ARG A 126 -35.40 15.63 3.52
C ARG A 126 -34.03 15.18 3.02
N LEU A 127 -32.97 15.93 3.33
CA LEU A 127 -31.60 15.55 2.98
C LEU A 127 -31.25 14.18 3.54
N GLU A 128 -31.62 13.92 4.79
CA GLU A 128 -31.35 12.63 5.43
C GLU A 128 -32.11 11.48 4.78
N LEU A 129 -33.38 11.70 4.40
CA LEU A 129 -34.12 10.73 3.59
C LEU A 129 -33.41 10.43 2.26
N GLU A 130 -32.89 11.46 1.60
CA GLU A 130 -32.20 11.30 0.33
C GLU A 130 -30.83 10.63 0.43
N ARG A 131 -30.07 10.90 1.49
CA ARG A 131 -28.85 10.16 1.82
C ARG A 131 -29.16 8.68 2.02
N ASN A 132 -30.20 8.36 2.78
CA ASN A 132 -30.63 6.98 3.03
C ASN A 132 -31.12 6.27 1.77
N ASN A 133 -31.79 7.00 0.86
CA ASN A 133 -32.18 6.48 -0.44
C ASN A 133 -30.96 6.18 -1.31
N TYR A 134 -30.04 7.15 -1.40
CA TYR A 134 -28.81 7.01 -2.15
C TYR A 134 -27.93 5.85 -1.66
N GLU A 135 -27.77 5.71 -0.34
CA GLU A 135 -27.11 4.56 0.28
C GLU A 135 -27.72 3.24 -0.21
N GLY A 136 -29.05 3.15 -0.25
CA GLY A 136 -29.75 1.96 -0.73
C GLY A 136 -29.44 1.63 -2.19
N ILE A 137 -29.42 2.64 -3.07
CA ILE A 137 -29.09 2.46 -4.49
C ILE A 137 -27.69 1.86 -4.63
N VAL A 138 -26.71 2.46 -3.96
CA VAL A 138 -25.30 2.08 -4.08
C VAL A 138 -25.05 0.70 -3.46
N GLN A 139 -25.63 0.41 -2.30
CA GLN A 139 -25.50 -0.90 -1.65
C GLN A 139 -26.12 -2.02 -2.48
N SER A 140 -27.31 -1.82 -3.05
CA SER A 140 -27.95 -2.82 -3.90
C SER A 140 -27.15 -3.05 -5.19
N LEU A 141 -26.60 -1.99 -5.79
CA LEU A 141 -25.70 -2.13 -6.94
C LEU A 141 -24.43 -2.92 -6.59
N ALA A 142 -23.78 -2.58 -5.48
CA ALA A 142 -22.59 -3.28 -5.00
C ALA A 142 -22.88 -4.77 -4.74
N PHE A 143 -24.00 -5.06 -4.08
CA PHE A 143 -24.46 -6.43 -3.84
C PHE A 143 -24.65 -7.23 -5.14
N CYS A 144 -25.37 -6.68 -6.12
CA CYS A 144 -25.58 -7.34 -7.42
C CYS A 144 -24.26 -7.55 -8.19
N LEU A 145 -23.29 -6.66 -8.01
CA LEU A 145 -21.93 -6.81 -8.52
C LEU A 145 -21.08 -7.84 -7.76
N GLY A 146 -21.60 -8.41 -6.67
CA GLY A 146 -20.96 -9.45 -5.87
C GLY A 146 -20.32 -8.96 -4.58
N ALA A 147 -20.62 -7.76 -4.11
CA ALA A 147 -20.08 -7.28 -2.84
C ALA A 147 -20.59 -8.13 -1.69
N GLY A 148 -19.69 -8.46 -0.76
CA GLY A 148 -19.94 -9.43 0.28
C GLY A 148 -19.73 -10.87 -0.19
N LEU A 149 -20.11 -11.21 -1.43
CA LEU A 149 -20.06 -12.59 -1.95
C LEU A 149 -18.64 -13.20 -1.92
N ASP A 150 -18.55 -14.52 -1.73
CA ASP A 150 -17.28 -15.24 -1.68
C ASP A 150 -16.67 -15.11 -3.07
N PRO A 151 -15.40 -14.68 -3.20
CA PRO A 151 -14.74 -14.61 -4.49
C PRO A 151 -14.90 -15.90 -5.32
N MET A 152 -14.98 -17.08 -4.71
CA MET A 152 -15.25 -18.33 -5.41
C MET A 152 -16.70 -18.43 -5.92
N ASP A 153 -17.67 -17.92 -5.17
CA ASP A 153 -19.10 -17.90 -5.52
C ASP A 153 -19.49 -16.75 -6.48
N THR A 154 -18.65 -15.72 -6.65
CA THR A 154 -18.87 -14.63 -7.64
C THR A 154 -18.84 -15.10 -9.11
N ALA A 155 -18.68 -16.41 -9.35
CA ALA A 155 -19.02 -17.04 -10.63
C ALA A 155 -20.54 -17.26 -10.79
N ASN A 156 -21.39 -16.73 -9.89
CA ASN A 156 -22.83 -16.84 -10.01
C ASN A 156 -23.36 -16.14 -11.29
N GLY A 157 -24.50 -16.62 -11.78
CA GLY A 157 -25.13 -16.09 -12.99
C GLY A 157 -25.52 -14.61 -12.88
N LEU A 158 -25.86 -14.14 -11.68
CA LEU A 158 -26.28 -12.76 -11.43
C LEU A 158 -25.14 -11.76 -11.63
N THR A 159 -24.00 -11.92 -10.97
CA THR A 159 -22.84 -11.04 -11.08
C THR A 159 -22.32 -10.99 -12.51
N LYS A 160 -22.30 -12.13 -13.22
CA LYS A 160 -21.96 -12.17 -14.64
C LYS A 160 -22.94 -11.35 -15.49
N LEU A 161 -24.25 -11.54 -15.27
CA LEU A 161 -25.32 -10.81 -15.96
C LEU A 161 -25.19 -9.30 -15.70
N VAL A 162 -25.13 -8.90 -14.44
CA VAL A 162 -25.02 -7.51 -13.97
C VAL A 162 -23.81 -6.83 -14.60
N ARG A 163 -22.63 -7.45 -14.55
CA ARG A 163 -21.40 -6.92 -15.16
C ARG A 163 -21.51 -6.76 -16.68
N SER A 164 -22.21 -7.68 -17.35
CA SER A 164 -22.43 -7.61 -18.81
C SER A 164 -23.56 -6.67 -19.22
N THR A 165 -24.37 -6.19 -18.27
CA THR A 165 -25.49 -5.30 -18.56
C THR A 165 -24.94 -3.92 -18.90
N LYS A 166 -25.33 -3.39 -20.06
CA LYS A 166 -24.86 -2.10 -20.59
C LYS A 166 -25.12 -0.97 -19.59
N GLY A 167 -24.11 -0.15 -19.32
CA GLY A 167 -24.22 1.05 -18.49
C GLY A 167 -24.02 0.83 -16.99
N VAL A 168 -24.00 -0.42 -16.51
CA VAL A 168 -23.87 -0.73 -15.08
C VAL A 168 -22.51 -0.32 -14.54
N MET A 169 -21.44 -0.71 -15.22
CA MET A 169 -20.07 -0.41 -14.79
C MET A 169 -19.77 1.09 -14.96
N GLU A 170 -20.30 1.71 -16.01
CA GLU A 170 -20.20 3.16 -16.24
C GLU A 170 -20.92 3.94 -15.13
N MET A 171 -22.12 3.50 -14.72
CA MET A 171 -22.84 4.10 -13.60
C MET A 171 -22.10 3.91 -12.28
N ALA A 172 -21.56 2.72 -12.01
CA ALA A 172 -20.77 2.45 -10.82
C ALA A 172 -19.55 3.40 -10.73
N ALA A 173 -18.79 3.53 -11.83
CA ALA A 173 -17.66 4.46 -11.92
C ALA A 173 -18.12 5.91 -11.75
N LYS A 174 -19.21 6.31 -12.40
CA LYS A 174 -19.79 7.66 -12.29
C LYS A 174 -20.19 7.99 -10.85
N LEU A 175 -20.90 7.09 -10.15
CA LEU A 175 -21.28 7.28 -8.75
C LEU A 175 -20.06 7.54 -7.86
N TRP A 176 -18.99 6.76 -8.05
CA TRP A 176 -17.75 6.96 -7.30
C TRP A 176 -17.11 8.31 -7.61
N VAL A 177 -17.00 8.70 -8.89
CA VAL A 177 -16.41 9.98 -9.32
C VAL A 177 -17.23 11.17 -8.85
N ASP A 178 -18.55 11.10 -8.97
CA ASP A 178 -19.48 12.17 -8.60
C ASP A 178 -19.42 12.47 -7.10
N GLU A 179 -19.35 11.44 -6.26
CA GLU A 179 -19.10 11.58 -4.82
C GLU A 179 -17.67 12.07 -4.53
N ALA A 180 -16.68 11.57 -5.26
CA ALA A 180 -15.29 11.95 -5.02
C ALA A 180 -15.05 13.43 -5.36
N LYS A 181 -15.76 13.98 -6.36
CA LYS A 181 -15.76 15.41 -6.73
C LYS A 181 -16.63 16.27 -5.80
N ASP A 182 -17.49 15.67 -4.98
CA ASP A 182 -18.30 16.42 -4.00
C ASP A 182 -17.45 16.84 -2.80
N GLU A 183 -17.04 18.11 -2.75
CA GLU A 183 -16.22 18.62 -1.66
C GLU A 183 -16.96 18.66 -0.32
N ARG A 184 -18.28 18.81 -0.37
CA ARG A 184 -19.14 18.90 0.82
C ARG A 184 -19.56 17.51 1.31
N ALA A 185 -19.33 16.47 0.49
CA ALA A 185 -19.74 15.09 0.77
C ALA A 185 -21.23 15.01 1.17
N PHE A 186 -22.09 15.75 0.46
CA PHE A 186 -23.50 15.92 0.82
C PHE A 186 -24.22 14.60 0.97
N MET A 187 -23.90 13.68 0.08
CA MET A 187 -24.49 12.35 0.00
C MET A 187 -23.59 11.28 0.62
N GLY A 188 -22.51 11.70 1.27
CA GLY A 188 -21.49 10.80 1.82
C GLY A 188 -20.63 10.11 0.77
N PHE A 189 -19.98 9.03 1.19
CA PHE A 189 -19.03 8.26 0.37
C PHE A 189 -19.47 6.80 0.21
N TYR A 190 -20.75 6.56 -0.04
CA TYR A 190 -21.29 5.19 -0.11
C TYR A 190 -20.70 4.38 -1.27
N ALA A 191 -20.33 5.01 -2.39
CA ALA A 191 -19.70 4.35 -3.53
C ALA A 191 -18.34 3.74 -3.22
N SER A 192 -17.76 3.99 -2.02
CA SER A 192 -16.56 3.29 -1.55
C SER A 192 -16.77 1.77 -1.51
N CYS A 193 -17.99 1.29 -1.26
CA CYS A 193 -18.27 -0.15 -1.28
C CYS A 193 -18.14 -0.78 -2.67
N LEU A 194 -18.24 0.00 -3.76
CA LEU A 194 -18.03 -0.46 -5.14
C LEU A 194 -16.55 -0.77 -5.43
N ARG A 195 -15.64 -0.38 -4.53
CA ARG A 195 -14.22 -0.75 -4.57
C ARG A 195 -13.80 -1.72 -3.47
N SER A 196 -14.78 -2.30 -2.76
CA SER A 196 -14.58 -3.30 -1.70
C SER A 196 -13.67 -4.45 -2.15
N PRO A 197 -12.85 -5.04 -1.25
CA PRO A 197 -12.03 -6.23 -1.56
C PRO A 197 -12.81 -7.40 -2.18
N SER A 198 -14.07 -7.58 -1.79
CA SER A 198 -14.95 -8.61 -2.37
C SER A 198 -15.20 -8.44 -3.88
N LEU A 199 -15.00 -7.24 -4.42
CA LEU A 199 -15.22 -6.90 -5.83
C LEU A 199 -13.93 -6.93 -6.68
N VAL A 200 -12.90 -7.67 -6.23
CA VAL A 200 -11.59 -7.75 -6.92
C VAL A 200 -11.72 -8.11 -8.41
N ARG A 201 -12.68 -8.96 -8.80
CA ARG A 201 -12.87 -9.42 -10.19
C ARG A 201 -13.37 -8.35 -11.16
N ILE A 202 -14.08 -7.33 -10.67
CA ILE A 202 -14.57 -6.23 -11.53
C ILE A 202 -13.64 -5.03 -11.50
N ARG A 203 -12.67 -5.01 -10.59
CA ARG A 203 -11.77 -3.88 -10.35
C ARG A 203 -10.98 -3.44 -11.58
N PRO A 204 -10.39 -4.33 -12.42
CA PRO A 204 -9.68 -3.88 -13.62
C PRO A 204 -10.56 -3.14 -14.63
N GLN A 205 -11.84 -3.50 -14.73
CA GLN A 205 -12.80 -2.78 -15.57
C GLN A 205 -13.20 -1.45 -14.92
N MET A 206 -13.47 -1.46 -13.61
CA MET A 206 -13.79 -0.26 -12.84
C MET A 206 -12.66 0.78 -12.90
N ASP A 207 -11.41 0.39 -12.65
CA ASP A 207 -10.26 1.29 -12.66
C ASP A 207 -10.06 1.93 -14.05
N ARG A 208 -10.25 1.19 -15.15
CA ARG A 208 -10.21 1.76 -16.52
C ARG A 208 -11.29 2.83 -16.74
N LEU A 209 -12.50 2.59 -16.25
CA LEU A 209 -13.60 3.56 -16.34
C LEU A 209 -13.35 4.79 -15.46
N LEU A 210 -12.76 4.61 -14.28
CA LEU A 210 -12.37 5.70 -13.39
C LEU A 210 -11.29 6.57 -14.04
N ILE A 211 -10.25 5.96 -14.63
CA ILE A 211 -9.19 6.66 -15.37
C ILE A 211 -9.82 7.50 -16.50
N ALA A 212 -10.66 6.88 -17.33
CA ALA A 212 -11.34 7.57 -18.42
C ALA A 212 -12.23 8.73 -17.93
N SER A 213 -12.92 8.54 -16.80
CA SER A 213 -13.86 9.54 -16.25
C SER A 213 -13.17 10.69 -15.50
N CYS A 214 -11.97 10.46 -14.97
CA CYS A 214 -11.18 11.48 -14.28
C CYS A 214 -10.27 12.29 -15.20
N GLY A 215 -9.96 11.78 -16.40
CA GLY A 215 -9.06 12.42 -17.37
C GLY A 215 -7.65 11.83 -17.41
N GLY A 216 -7.36 10.84 -16.56
CA GLY A 216 -6.06 10.20 -16.46
C GLY A 216 -5.89 9.44 -15.15
N SER A 217 -4.83 8.62 -15.06
CA SER A 217 -4.53 7.83 -13.87
C SER A 217 -4.03 8.67 -12.71
N GLU A 218 -3.30 9.76 -12.99
CA GLU A 218 -2.82 10.72 -12.00
C GLU A 218 -4.02 11.42 -11.32
N GLU A 219 -4.95 11.96 -12.10
CA GLU A 219 -6.15 12.61 -11.60
C GLU A 219 -7.03 11.63 -10.81
N THR A 220 -7.14 10.37 -11.23
CA THR A 220 -7.84 9.34 -10.45
C THR A 220 -7.17 9.11 -9.10
N ALA A 221 -5.84 8.96 -9.05
CA ALA A 221 -5.12 8.77 -7.80
C ALA A 221 -5.29 9.98 -6.88
N GLU A 222 -5.09 11.21 -7.39
CA GLU A 222 -5.33 12.45 -6.63
C GLU A 222 -6.72 12.52 -6.03
N LEU A 223 -7.73 12.18 -6.85
CA LEU A 223 -9.11 12.18 -6.43
C LEU A 223 -9.39 11.12 -5.36
N SER A 224 -8.77 9.94 -5.42
CA SER A 224 -8.86 8.92 -4.35
C SER A 224 -8.27 9.41 -3.03
N PHE A 225 -7.09 10.06 -3.03
CA PHE A 225 -6.52 10.64 -1.80
C PHE A 225 -7.37 11.79 -1.26
N ALA A 226 -7.88 12.66 -2.13
CA ALA A 226 -8.77 13.75 -1.74
C ALA A 226 -10.05 13.22 -1.10
N ARG A 227 -10.63 12.15 -1.68
CA ARG A 227 -11.80 11.46 -1.16
C ARG A 227 -11.57 10.86 0.23
N ILE A 228 -10.43 10.19 0.46
CA ILE A 228 -10.05 9.68 1.79
C ILE A 228 -9.95 10.83 2.79
N LEU A 229 -9.29 11.93 2.42
CA LEU A 229 -9.14 13.09 3.29
C LEU A 229 -10.48 13.76 3.62
N ARG A 230 -11.37 13.90 2.63
CA ARG A 230 -12.72 14.45 2.84
C ARG A 230 -13.56 13.54 3.71
N ASN A 231 -13.55 12.23 3.47
CA ASN A 231 -14.24 11.24 4.32
C ASN A 231 -13.70 11.29 5.75
N PHE A 232 -12.38 11.35 5.89
CA PHE A 232 -11.74 11.50 7.20
C PHE A 232 -12.17 12.80 7.92
N ARG A 233 -12.13 13.95 7.24
CA ARG A 233 -12.58 15.24 7.81
C ARG A 233 -14.06 15.18 8.21
N ARG A 234 -14.90 14.54 7.40
CA ARG A 234 -16.31 14.30 7.70
C ARG A 234 -16.45 13.49 8.99
N THR A 235 -15.76 12.35 9.09
CA THR A 235 -15.74 11.54 10.33
C THR A 235 -15.20 12.30 11.53
N ARG A 236 -14.32 13.28 11.31
CA ARG A 236 -13.70 14.06 12.38
C ARG A 236 -14.57 15.22 12.87
N PHE A 237 -15.25 15.95 12.00
CA PHE A 237 -15.92 17.21 12.38
C PHE A 237 -17.43 17.06 12.52
N GLN A 238 -18.05 16.12 11.81
CA GLN A 238 -19.50 15.97 11.81
C GLN A 238 -19.99 14.86 12.76
N ILE A 239 -19.10 13.96 13.19
CA ILE A 239 -19.48 12.75 13.94
C ILE A 239 -19.11 12.85 15.44
N VAL A 240 -18.47 13.93 15.89
CA VAL A 240 -18.13 14.12 17.31
C VAL A 240 -19.37 14.15 18.21
N ASP A 241 -20.51 14.60 17.67
CA ASP A 241 -21.81 14.57 18.37
C ASP A 241 -22.59 13.28 18.14
N LEU A 242 -22.11 12.39 17.25
CA LEU A 242 -22.80 11.17 16.81
C LEU A 242 -22.02 9.93 17.24
N SER A 243 -22.01 9.63 18.55
CA SER A 243 -21.86 8.25 18.98
C SER A 243 -23.06 7.45 18.44
N GLY A 244 -22.89 6.71 17.35
CA GLY A 244 -23.99 5.99 16.71
C GLY A 244 -23.66 5.28 15.38
N PRO A 245 -24.67 4.66 14.74
CA PRO A 245 -24.51 3.85 13.52
C PRO A 245 -23.89 4.59 12.32
N ASP A 246 -24.05 5.90 12.25
CA ASP A 246 -23.54 6.69 11.12
C ASP A 246 -22.02 6.87 11.17
N ALA A 247 -21.45 6.92 12.37
CA ALA A 247 -20.01 6.84 12.58
C ALA A 247 -19.46 5.54 11.97
N ASP A 248 -20.11 4.42 12.27
CA ASP A 248 -19.69 3.10 11.81
C ASP A 248 -19.71 2.99 10.29
N LYS A 249 -20.75 3.54 9.65
CA LYS A 249 -20.85 3.59 8.19
C LYS A 249 -19.72 4.42 7.58
N ALA A 250 -19.45 5.60 8.10
CA ALA A 250 -18.41 6.48 7.55
C ALA A 250 -17.01 5.89 7.69
N TYR A 251 -16.69 5.28 8.85
CA TYR A 251 -15.43 4.55 9.03
C TYR A 251 -15.34 3.30 8.13
N LYS A 252 -16.45 2.59 7.90
CA LYS A 252 -16.48 1.47 6.95
C LYS A 252 -16.20 1.93 5.52
N GLN A 253 -16.73 3.08 5.10
CA GLN A 253 -16.43 3.69 3.81
C GLN A 253 -14.94 4.03 3.70
N LEU A 254 -14.37 4.63 4.75
CA LEU A 254 -12.94 4.98 4.81
C LEU A 254 -12.06 3.72 4.75
N HIS A 255 -12.44 2.65 5.45
CA HIS A 255 -11.78 1.35 5.38
C HIS A 255 -11.77 0.80 3.95
N PHE A 256 -12.90 0.83 3.24
CA PHE A 256 -12.95 0.35 1.85
C PHE A 256 -12.06 1.14 0.90
N GLU A 257 -11.95 2.47 1.03
CA GLU A 257 -11.03 3.26 0.21
C GLU A 257 -9.56 2.91 0.48
N LEU A 258 -9.19 2.72 1.75
CA LEU A 258 -7.84 2.31 2.11
C LEU A 258 -7.53 0.91 1.56
N CYS A 259 -8.44 -0.05 1.72
CA CYS A 259 -8.27 -1.38 1.14
C CYS A 259 -8.13 -1.33 -0.39
N ALA A 260 -8.91 -0.49 -1.07
CA ALA A 260 -8.80 -0.33 -2.52
C ALA A 260 -7.42 0.16 -2.96
N ILE A 261 -6.81 1.11 -2.23
CA ILE A 261 -5.44 1.55 -2.52
C ILE A 261 -4.42 0.45 -2.19
N SER A 262 -4.59 -0.22 -1.05
CA SER A 262 -3.73 -1.35 -0.67
C SER A 262 -3.67 -2.41 -1.76
N ASP A 263 -4.83 -2.74 -2.33
CA ASP A 263 -4.91 -3.74 -3.39
C ASP A 263 -4.23 -3.28 -4.69
N VAL A 264 -4.24 -1.97 -4.99
CA VAL A 264 -3.46 -1.42 -6.12
C VAL A 264 -1.97 -1.58 -5.87
N PHE A 265 -1.48 -1.42 -4.63
CA PHE A 265 -0.06 -1.64 -4.33
C PHE A 265 0.36 -3.10 -4.42
N LEU A 266 -0.56 -4.05 -4.17
CA LEU A 266 -0.30 -5.49 -4.34
C LEU A 266 -0.32 -5.93 -5.80
N ASP A 267 -1.10 -5.25 -6.64
CA ASP A 267 -1.23 -5.56 -8.06
C ASP A 267 -0.44 -4.56 -8.92
N LEU A 268 0.85 -4.89 -9.15
CA LEU A 268 1.73 -4.11 -10.04
C LEU A 268 1.18 -3.96 -11.47
N SER A 269 0.24 -4.82 -11.89
CA SER A 269 -0.41 -4.74 -13.20
C SER A 269 -1.59 -3.78 -13.25
N SER A 270 -2.00 -3.24 -12.10
CA SER A 270 -3.07 -2.26 -12.01
C SER A 270 -2.73 -1.02 -12.85
N ALA A 271 -3.70 -0.57 -13.65
CA ALA A 271 -3.58 0.64 -14.45
C ALA A 271 -3.38 1.92 -13.60
N LEU A 272 -3.64 1.85 -12.29
CA LEU A 272 -3.43 2.95 -11.35
C LEU A 272 -2.09 2.86 -10.61
N PHE A 273 -1.37 1.73 -10.67
CA PHE A 273 -0.16 1.49 -9.88
C PHE A 273 0.85 2.63 -10.03
N SER A 274 1.25 2.95 -11.27
CA SER A 274 2.26 3.98 -11.54
C SER A 274 1.83 5.38 -11.05
N ALA A 275 0.52 5.70 -11.07
CA ALA A 275 0.02 6.98 -10.59
C ALA A 275 0.08 7.08 -9.05
N TYR A 276 -0.31 6.02 -8.34
CA TYR A 276 -0.15 5.95 -6.88
C TYR A 276 1.31 5.95 -6.47
N GLU A 277 2.15 5.21 -7.21
CA GLU A 277 3.59 5.18 -7.00
C GLU A 277 4.21 6.57 -7.18
N ALA A 278 3.87 7.29 -8.25
CA ALA A 278 4.45 8.60 -8.59
C ALA A 278 4.13 9.68 -7.55
N ARG A 279 3.06 9.53 -6.78
CA ARG A 279 2.62 10.50 -5.77
C ARG A 279 3.64 10.68 -4.65
N ARG A 280 4.03 11.93 -4.41
CA ARG A 280 4.89 12.34 -3.28
C ARG A 280 4.08 12.46 -1.99
N GLY A 281 4.71 12.18 -0.85
CA GLY A 281 4.07 12.34 0.46
C GLY A 281 3.05 11.25 0.78
N CYS A 282 3.08 10.12 0.06
CA CYS A 282 2.14 9.03 0.23
C CYS A 282 2.28 8.37 1.61
N ALA A 283 3.52 8.15 2.08
CA ALA A 283 3.74 7.58 3.40
C ALA A 283 3.28 8.55 4.51
N ALA A 284 3.66 9.83 4.38
CA ALA A 284 3.24 10.87 5.32
C ALA A 284 1.70 11.03 5.36
N PHE A 285 1.02 10.87 4.23
CA PHE A 285 -0.43 10.88 4.15
C PHE A 285 -1.06 9.79 5.04
N PHE A 286 -0.63 8.53 4.92
CA PHE A 286 -1.18 7.44 5.74
C PHE A 286 -0.84 7.62 7.22
N VAL A 287 0.35 8.12 7.55
CA VAL A 287 0.70 8.48 8.92
C VAL A 287 -0.25 9.52 9.49
N ASN A 288 -0.61 10.54 8.71
CA ASN A 288 -1.55 11.59 9.14
C ASN A 288 -2.98 11.04 9.33
N VAL A 289 -3.42 10.11 8.48
CA VAL A 289 -4.70 9.40 8.67
C VAL A 289 -4.69 8.64 9.99
N ILE A 290 -3.66 7.82 10.25
CA ILE A 290 -3.54 7.04 11.49
C ILE A 290 -3.43 7.96 12.72
N PHE A 291 -2.58 9.00 12.65
CA PHE A 291 -2.42 9.99 13.72
C PHE A 291 -3.76 10.59 14.10
N SER A 292 -4.56 10.94 13.11
CA SER A 292 -5.81 11.63 13.33
C SER A 292 -6.93 10.70 13.84
N ILE A 293 -6.96 9.42 13.43
CA ILE A 293 -7.88 8.40 13.99
C ILE A 293 -7.55 8.08 15.46
N LEU A 294 -6.28 8.14 15.83
CA LEU A 294 -5.81 7.85 17.18
C LEU A 294 -5.87 9.07 18.13
N ASP A 295 -6.39 10.19 17.67
CA ASP A 295 -6.56 11.38 18.50
C ASP A 295 -7.55 11.07 19.64
N PRO A 296 -7.17 11.27 20.92
CA PRO A 296 -7.95 10.85 22.08
C PRO A 296 -9.35 11.47 22.16
N LEU A 297 -9.60 12.54 21.42
CA LEU A 297 -10.93 13.16 21.32
C LEU A 297 -11.97 12.26 20.62
N TYR A 298 -11.58 11.16 19.97
CA TYR A 298 -12.44 10.36 19.09
C TYR A 298 -12.60 8.89 19.52
N LEU A 299 -12.71 8.64 20.83
CA LEU A 299 -12.86 7.29 21.40
C LEU A 299 -14.22 6.63 21.05
N PRO A 300 -14.26 5.31 20.76
CA PRO A 300 -13.12 4.39 20.65
C PRO A 300 -12.42 4.45 19.27
N PRO A 301 -11.08 4.38 19.22
CA PRO A 301 -10.35 4.37 17.96
C PRO A 301 -10.70 3.14 17.11
N ARG A 302 -10.82 3.38 15.80
CA ARG A 302 -11.22 2.40 14.80
C ARG A 302 -10.05 1.63 14.25
N LEU A 303 -9.73 0.51 14.92
CA LEU A 303 -8.59 -0.35 14.59
C LEU A 303 -8.67 -0.96 13.19
N ASP A 304 -9.87 -1.19 12.66
CA ASP A 304 -10.10 -1.63 11.29
C ASP A 304 -9.55 -0.63 10.26
N VAL A 305 -9.75 0.67 10.50
CA VAL A 305 -9.23 1.74 9.65
C VAL A 305 -7.73 1.96 9.88
N VAL A 306 -7.29 1.93 11.14
CA VAL A 306 -5.85 2.02 11.48
C VAL A 306 -5.07 0.88 10.82
N SER A 307 -5.60 -0.34 10.88
CA SER A 307 -5.01 -1.52 10.26
C SER A 307 -4.92 -1.34 8.75
N ALA A 308 -6.00 -0.96 8.07
CA ALA A 308 -6.00 -0.73 6.62
C ALA A 308 -5.02 0.36 6.18
N ALA A 309 -4.92 1.47 6.94
CA ALA A 309 -3.94 2.52 6.66
C ALA A 309 -2.49 2.05 6.89
N LEU A 310 -2.24 1.23 7.91
CA LEU A 310 -0.94 0.59 8.14
C LEU A 310 -0.61 -0.43 7.05
N THR A 311 -1.58 -1.17 6.52
CA THR A 311 -1.41 -2.07 5.38
C THR A 311 -0.94 -1.29 4.15
N CYS A 312 -1.63 -0.19 3.81
CA CYS A 312 -1.21 0.71 2.71
C CYS A 312 0.20 1.24 2.92
N LEU A 313 0.49 1.72 4.13
CA LEU A 313 1.79 2.25 4.47
C LEU A 313 2.88 1.19 4.38
N ARG A 314 2.61 -0.03 4.85
CA ARG A 314 3.53 -1.17 4.79
C ARG A 314 3.80 -1.57 3.34
N GLN A 315 2.78 -1.72 2.49
CA GLN A 315 2.99 -2.04 1.08
C GLN A 315 3.79 -0.93 0.37
N TYR A 316 3.42 0.33 0.58
CA TYR A 316 4.15 1.45 -0.02
C TYR A 316 5.63 1.49 0.43
N THR A 317 5.88 1.21 1.72
CA THR A 317 7.22 1.23 2.30
C THR A 317 8.04 -0.02 2.00
N VAL A 318 7.43 -1.18 1.83
CA VAL A 318 8.15 -2.46 1.67
C VAL A 318 8.26 -2.85 0.19
N GLU A 319 7.22 -2.58 -0.59
CA GLU A 319 7.04 -3.16 -1.93
C GLU A 319 7.12 -2.13 -3.05
N VAL A 320 6.70 -0.87 -2.80
CA VAL A 320 6.59 0.15 -3.87
C VAL A 320 7.80 1.10 -3.92
N LYS A 321 8.00 1.93 -2.88
CA LYS A 321 9.07 2.94 -2.85
C LYS A 321 9.83 2.95 -1.52
N PRO A 322 10.58 1.89 -1.19
CA PRO A 322 11.09 1.72 0.16
C PRO A 322 12.00 2.83 0.66
N PHE A 323 12.93 3.30 -0.18
CA PHE A 323 13.83 4.39 0.19
C PHE A 323 13.07 5.71 0.43
N SER A 324 12.27 6.13 -0.54
CA SER A 324 11.52 7.39 -0.48
C SER A 324 10.50 7.38 0.65
N ALA A 325 9.80 6.26 0.84
CA ALA A 325 8.86 6.07 1.94
C ALA A 325 9.56 6.14 3.30
N VAL A 326 10.73 5.50 3.48
CA VAL A 326 11.49 5.62 4.73
C VAL A 326 11.87 7.08 5.00
N ARG A 327 12.31 7.83 3.99
CA ARG A 327 12.64 9.25 4.15
C ARG A 327 11.42 10.06 4.60
N GLU A 328 10.28 9.90 3.93
CA GLU A 328 9.03 10.56 4.31
C GLU A 328 8.63 10.20 5.75
N LEU A 329 8.68 8.92 6.12
CA LEU A 329 8.29 8.46 7.45
C LEU A 329 9.14 9.05 8.56
N VAL A 330 10.46 9.12 8.33
CA VAL A 330 11.40 9.66 9.31
C VAL A 330 11.21 11.16 9.52
N GLU A 331 10.73 11.87 8.49
CA GLU A 331 10.38 13.30 8.54
C GLU A 331 8.95 13.56 9.06
N SER A 332 8.15 12.50 9.21
CA SER A 332 6.76 12.52 9.68
C SER A 332 6.62 12.20 11.19
N PRO A 333 5.43 12.34 11.81
CA PRO A 333 5.22 11.96 13.21
C PRO A 333 5.05 10.44 13.42
N PHE A 334 5.51 9.58 12.51
CA PHE A 334 5.28 8.13 12.53
C PHE A 334 5.62 7.48 13.88
N PHE A 335 6.80 7.76 14.44
CA PHE A 335 7.20 7.19 15.73
C PHE A 335 6.24 7.60 16.84
N ASN A 336 5.88 8.88 16.90
CA ASN A 336 4.91 9.37 17.88
C ASN A 336 3.55 8.67 17.72
N VAL A 337 3.11 8.42 16.48
CA VAL A 337 1.86 7.71 16.17
C VAL A 337 1.86 6.28 16.72
N ILE A 338 2.89 5.49 16.40
CA ILE A 338 2.92 4.07 16.76
C ILE A 338 3.23 3.84 18.25
N THR A 339 3.71 4.86 18.97
CA THR A 339 3.92 4.83 20.42
C THR A 339 2.85 5.57 21.20
N ARG A 340 1.76 6.01 20.56
CA ARG A 340 0.68 6.71 21.25
C ARG A 340 0.02 5.82 22.32
N PRO A 341 -0.31 6.39 23.50
CA PRO A 341 -1.06 5.65 24.52
C PRO A 341 -2.41 5.14 24.03
N SER A 342 -3.14 5.95 23.24
CA SER A 342 -4.45 5.58 22.68
C SER A 342 -4.39 4.30 21.83
N LEU A 343 -3.35 4.17 21.00
CA LEU A 343 -3.11 2.95 20.23
C LEU A 343 -2.81 1.78 21.17
N THR A 344 -1.88 1.95 22.11
CA THR A 344 -1.46 0.89 23.05
C THR A 344 -2.65 0.35 23.86
N THR A 345 -3.48 1.24 24.40
CA THR A 345 -4.70 0.86 25.14
C THR A 345 -5.68 0.13 24.24
N CYS A 346 -5.86 0.58 23.00
CA CYS A 346 -6.76 -0.08 22.07
C CYS A 346 -6.27 -1.48 21.69
N LEU A 347 -4.98 -1.64 21.40
CA LEU A 347 -4.37 -2.93 21.07
C LEU A 347 -4.46 -3.93 22.24
N ALA A 348 -4.33 -3.44 23.48
CA ALA A 348 -4.54 -4.28 24.67
C ALA A 348 -5.99 -4.79 24.79
N LYS A 349 -6.96 -4.00 24.35
CA LYS A 349 -8.39 -4.36 24.36
C LYS A 349 -8.77 -5.35 23.24
N TYR A 350 -8.06 -5.34 22.11
CA TYR A 350 -8.36 -6.16 20.94
C TYR A 350 -7.14 -6.98 20.45
N PRO A 351 -6.74 -8.05 21.17
CA PRO A 351 -5.50 -8.78 20.91
C PRO A 351 -5.39 -9.38 19.50
N GLN A 352 -6.49 -9.86 18.92
CA GLN A 352 -6.50 -10.44 17.56
C GLN A 352 -6.14 -9.40 16.50
N GLN A 353 -6.67 -8.18 16.62
CA GLN A 353 -6.36 -7.08 15.70
C GLN A 353 -4.97 -6.50 15.97
N ALA A 354 -4.50 -6.57 17.23
CA ALA A 354 -3.17 -6.12 17.60
C ALA A 354 -2.05 -6.90 16.91
N ALA A 355 -2.22 -8.20 16.66
CA ALA A 355 -1.24 -8.99 15.93
C ALA A 355 -0.92 -8.39 14.55
N HIS A 356 -1.95 -8.05 13.77
CA HIS A 356 -1.79 -7.44 12.44
C HIS A 356 -1.11 -6.06 12.50
N VAL A 357 -1.53 -5.21 13.44
CA VAL A 357 -0.91 -3.88 13.65
C VAL A 357 0.56 -4.01 14.04
N TYR A 358 0.89 -4.93 14.94
CA TYR A 358 2.27 -5.20 15.36
C TYR A 358 3.12 -5.73 14.21
N GLU A 359 2.59 -6.63 13.40
CA GLU A 359 3.28 -7.15 12.22
C GLU A 359 3.58 -6.04 11.20
N HIS A 360 2.59 -5.21 10.86
CA HIS A 360 2.77 -4.11 9.91
C HIS A 360 3.80 -3.08 10.41
N CYS A 361 3.71 -2.66 11.68
CA CYS A 361 4.70 -1.79 12.30
C CYS A 361 6.10 -2.42 12.32
N GLY A 362 6.21 -3.71 12.66
CA GLY A 362 7.47 -4.45 12.67
C GLY A 362 8.13 -4.49 11.28
N ASN A 363 7.34 -4.73 10.23
CA ASN A 363 7.80 -4.73 8.83
C ASN A 363 8.30 -3.35 8.38
N ILE A 364 7.58 -2.28 8.74
CA ILE A 364 7.99 -0.89 8.45
C ILE A 364 9.30 -0.55 9.18
N ILE A 365 9.40 -0.86 10.48
CA ILE A 365 10.60 -0.61 11.29
C ILE A 365 11.80 -1.42 10.78
N LYS A 366 11.59 -2.69 10.41
CA LYS A 366 12.61 -3.52 9.78
C LYS A 366 13.12 -2.89 8.48
N THR A 367 12.22 -2.28 7.70
CA THR A 367 12.60 -1.58 6.47
C THR A 367 13.40 -0.32 6.75
N MET A 368 12.98 0.50 7.72
CA MET A 368 13.79 1.64 8.20
C MET A 368 15.19 1.22 8.65
N ARG A 369 15.30 0.07 9.34
CA ARG A 369 16.57 -0.52 9.75
C ARG A 369 17.46 -0.88 8.56
N MET A 370 16.91 -1.47 7.50
CA MET A 370 17.67 -1.75 6.27
C MET A 370 18.23 -0.46 5.67
N PHE A 371 17.38 0.57 5.57
CA PHE A 371 17.73 1.86 4.99
C PHE A 371 18.56 2.78 5.90
N SER A 372 18.87 2.38 7.14
CA SER A 372 19.78 3.14 8.00
C SER A 372 21.26 2.93 7.67
N VAL A 373 21.59 2.28 6.55
CA VAL A 373 22.94 2.34 5.95
C VAL A 373 23.22 3.74 5.38
N TYR A 374 22.18 4.48 5.00
CA TYR A 374 22.31 5.83 4.47
C TYR A 374 22.47 6.85 5.59
N ARG A 375 23.51 7.68 5.49
CA ARG A 375 23.88 8.68 6.52
C ARG A 375 22.73 9.63 6.87
N ILE A 376 21.98 10.08 5.85
CA ILE A 376 20.84 10.98 6.03
C ILE A 376 19.78 10.34 6.95
N ASN A 377 19.49 9.05 6.73
CA ASN A 377 18.52 8.30 7.52
C ASN A 377 19.01 8.07 8.95
N ILE A 378 20.29 7.73 9.17
CA ILE A 378 20.83 7.49 10.53
C ILE A 378 20.56 8.70 11.44
N ARG A 379 20.93 9.90 10.97
CA ARG A 379 20.82 11.12 11.78
C ARG A 379 19.38 11.44 12.12
N GLN A 380 18.49 11.36 11.13
CA GLN A 380 17.08 11.68 11.35
C GLN A 380 16.41 10.60 12.21
N LEU A 381 16.63 9.30 11.94
CA LEU A 381 16.11 8.20 12.76
C LEU A 381 16.56 8.31 14.22
N HIS A 382 17.84 8.63 14.46
CA HIS A 382 18.36 8.80 15.82
C HIS A 382 17.63 9.93 16.57
N ARG A 383 17.37 11.06 15.90
CA ARG A 383 16.59 12.16 16.49
C ARG A 383 15.15 11.71 16.77
N SER A 384 14.48 11.12 15.79
CA SER A 384 13.07 10.71 15.95
C SER A 384 12.89 9.64 17.04
N LEU A 385 13.83 8.70 17.19
CA LEU A 385 13.78 7.69 18.25
C LEU A 385 14.06 8.24 19.65
N SER A 386 14.81 9.33 19.77
CA SER A 386 15.06 9.97 21.07
C SER A 386 13.76 10.48 21.72
N HIS A 387 12.75 10.82 20.91
CA HIS A 387 11.44 11.27 21.39
C HIS A 387 10.55 10.13 21.93
N VAL A 388 10.91 8.86 21.68
CA VAL A 388 10.12 7.69 22.11
C VAL A 388 10.88 6.77 23.06
N SER A 389 12.00 7.21 23.62
CA SER A 389 12.84 6.43 24.54
C SER A 389 12.05 5.93 25.74
N GLU A 390 11.28 6.81 26.39
CA GLU A 390 10.45 6.48 27.54
C GLU A 390 9.46 5.35 27.22
N PHE A 391 8.81 5.40 26.04
CA PHE A 391 7.91 4.34 25.60
C PHE A 391 8.66 3.01 25.47
N THR A 392 9.83 3.01 24.83
CA THR A 392 10.61 1.77 24.59
C THR A 392 11.14 1.12 25.87
N GLU A 393 11.40 1.90 26.91
CA GLU A 393 11.90 1.44 28.21
C GLU A 393 10.77 0.90 29.09
N LYS A 394 9.60 1.55 29.08
CA LYS A 394 8.47 1.18 29.94
C LYS A 394 7.56 0.08 29.36
N ASN A 395 7.56 -0.10 28.04
CA ASN A 395 6.62 -1.02 27.38
C ASN A 395 7.30 -2.31 26.87
N ARG A 396 6.60 -3.44 27.02
CA ARG A 396 7.02 -4.76 26.54
C ARG A 396 6.30 -5.21 25.26
N THR A 397 5.64 -4.29 24.56
CA THR A 397 4.92 -4.61 23.33
C THR A 397 5.88 -5.01 22.21
N SER A 398 5.36 -5.66 21.16
CA SER A 398 6.14 -5.99 19.96
C SER A 398 6.75 -4.73 19.32
N ILE A 399 5.98 -3.64 19.23
CA ILE A 399 6.48 -2.34 18.73
C ILE A 399 7.67 -1.84 19.56
N ALA A 400 7.57 -1.85 20.88
CA ALA A 400 8.67 -1.43 21.75
C ALA A 400 9.94 -2.27 21.53
N THR A 401 9.78 -3.58 21.31
CA THR A 401 10.90 -4.48 21.00
C THR A 401 11.56 -4.15 19.66
N HIS A 402 10.77 -3.92 18.61
CA HIS A 402 11.30 -3.51 17.30
C HIS A 402 12.00 -2.15 17.34
N LEU A 403 11.47 -1.19 18.11
CA LEU A 403 12.10 0.12 18.29
C LEU A 403 13.41 0.04 19.08
N ARG A 404 13.49 -0.81 20.12
CA ARG A 404 14.73 -1.07 20.86
C ARG A 404 15.80 -1.68 19.96
N ASP A 405 15.45 -2.67 19.14
CA ASP A 405 16.37 -3.24 18.14
C ASP A 405 16.85 -2.18 17.14
N LEU A 406 15.93 -1.39 16.57
CA LEU A 406 16.29 -0.31 15.66
C LEU A 406 17.25 0.70 16.32
N ARG A 407 16.96 1.13 17.56
CA ARG A 407 17.81 2.06 18.32
C ARG A 407 19.22 1.49 18.55
N SER A 408 19.32 0.26 19.03
CA SER A 408 20.61 -0.41 19.28
C SER A 408 21.48 -0.45 18.00
N ARG A 409 20.86 -0.80 16.86
CA ARG A 409 21.54 -0.84 15.56
C ARG A 409 21.94 0.55 15.07
N LEU A 410 21.11 1.56 15.29
CA LEU A 410 21.44 2.94 14.94
C LEU A 410 22.57 3.50 15.80
N GLU A 411 22.64 3.15 17.08
CA GLU A 411 23.75 3.55 17.97
C GLU A 411 25.08 2.91 17.54
N GLU A 412 25.06 1.64 17.12
CA GLU A 412 26.23 0.99 16.51
C GLU A 412 26.69 1.74 15.24
N ARG A 413 25.76 2.03 14.32
CA ARG A 413 26.04 2.74 13.08
C ARG A 413 26.46 4.20 13.31
N HIS A 414 25.86 4.87 14.30
CA HIS A 414 26.20 6.22 14.66
C HIS A 414 27.61 6.30 15.26
N ARG A 415 27.98 5.37 16.15
CA ARG A 415 29.36 5.27 16.65
C ARG A 415 30.35 5.04 15.51
N ALA A 416 30.04 4.10 14.61
CA ALA A 416 30.86 3.87 13.42
C ALA A 416 31.00 5.14 12.56
N TYR A 417 29.93 5.94 12.45
CA TYR A 417 29.94 7.22 11.76
C TYR A 417 30.79 8.29 12.45
N GLN A 418 30.75 8.38 13.78
CA GLN A 418 31.59 9.31 14.54
C GLN A 418 33.07 8.89 14.51
N ASP A 419 33.36 7.59 14.58
CA ASP A 419 34.70 7.05 14.33
C ASP A 419 35.21 7.47 12.95
N TYR A 420 34.40 7.26 11.91
CA TYR A 420 34.73 7.69 10.54
C TYR A 420 35.04 9.20 10.48
N LYS A 421 34.18 10.02 11.11
CA LYS A 421 34.34 11.49 11.12
C LYS A 421 35.60 11.95 11.86
N SER A 422 35.99 11.24 12.93
CA SER A 422 37.10 11.62 13.82
C SER A 422 38.46 11.06 13.39
N LYS A 423 38.49 9.89 12.74
CA LYS A 423 39.72 9.13 12.47
C LYS A 423 40.25 9.21 11.03
N HIS A 424 39.43 9.59 10.03
CA HIS A 424 39.85 9.50 8.63
C HIS A 424 40.04 10.84 7.89
N LYS A 425 41.26 11.04 7.38
CA LYS A 425 41.47 11.53 6.00
C LYS A 425 40.75 10.54 5.09
N SER A 426 39.92 11.02 4.15
CA SER A 426 39.03 10.18 3.32
C SER A 426 39.72 8.89 2.83
N PRO A 427 39.02 7.73 2.79
CA PRO A 427 39.58 6.52 2.19
C PRO A 427 40.21 6.85 0.84
N ILE A 428 41.37 6.29 0.51
CA ILE A 428 42.00 6.54 -0.79
C ILE A 428 41.20 5.77 -1.83
N PHE A 429 40.28 6.47 -2.51
CA PHE A 429 39.57 5.95 -3.67
C PHE A 429 40.52 6.00 -4.87
N CYS A 430 40.88 4.83 -5.41
CA CYS A 430 41.72 4.74 -6.61
C CYS A 430 40.99 5.18 -7.90
N CYS A 431 39.70 5.55 -7.83
CA CYS A 431 38.94 5.99 -9.00
C CYS A 431 38.92 7.52 -9.20
N GLY A 432 39.95 8.24 -8.75
CA GLY A 432 39.98 9.71 -8.89
C GLY A 432 41.23 10.43 -8.38
N ASN A 433 42.06 9.79 -7.56
CA ASN A 433 43.35 10.39 -7.19
C ASN A 433 44.40 10.09 -8.26
N LYS A 434 44.99 11.16 -8.81
CA LYS A 434 46.24 11.18 -9.59
C LYS A 434 47.45 10.72 -8.76
N LEU A 435 47.35 9.62 -8.02
CA LEU A 435 48.55 8.91 -7.60
C LEU A 435 49.07 8.19 -8.84
N GLU A 436 49.78 8.98 -9.65
CA GLU A 436 50.69 8.49 -10.66
C GLU A 436 51.57 7.39 -10.05
N ARG A 437 51.79 6.34 -10.84
CA ARG A 437 52.87 5.32 -10.73
C ARG A 437 52.52 4.09 -9.89
N ALA A 438 51.98 3.07 -10.56
CA ALA A 438 52.51 1.69 -10.57
C ALA A 438 51.54 0.64 -11.17
N TRP A 439 50.27 0.98 -11.39
CA TRP A 439 49.29 0.00 -11.87
C TRP A 439 49.36 -0.17 -13.40
N GLN A 440 49.83 -1.33 -13.86
CA GLN A 440 49.87 -1.73 -15.27
C GLN A 440 48.95 -2.94 -15.53
N GLY A 441 48.62 -3.18 -16.81
CA GLY A 441 47.83 -4.33 -17.25
C GLY A 441 46.34 -4.25 -16.90
N ASP A 442 45.74 -5.39 -16.60
CA ASP A 442 44.30 -5.59 -16.39
C ASP A 442 43.67 -4.67 -15.33
N HIS A 443 44.42 -4.30 -14.30
CA HIS A 443 43.92 -3.36 -13.28
C HIS A 443 43.65 -1.96 -13.84
N LYS A 444 44.44 -1.50 -14.82
CA LYS A 444 44.21 -0.23 -15.52
C LYS A 444 42.91 -0.26 -16.34
N VAL A 445 42.59 -1.42 -16.92
CA VAL A 445 41.34 -1.64 -17.66
C VAL A 445 40.14 -1.51 -16.73
N LEU A 446 40.21 -2.11 -15.52
CA LEU A 446 39.18 -1.98 -14.49
C LEU A 446 39.04 -0.52 -14.02
N CYS A 447 40.14 0.15 -13.68
CA CYS A 447 40.11 1.56 -13.26
C CYS A 447 39.48 2.47 -14.31
N ASN A 448 39.89 2.35 -15.57
CA ASN A 448 39.35 3.15 -16.67
C ASN A 448 37.86 2.89 -16.91
N ALA A 449 37.41 1.64 -16.81
CA ALA A 449 36.01 1.29 -16.96
C ALA A 449 35.11 1.90 -15.86
N MET A 450 35.65 2.05 -14.64
CA MET A 450 34.93 2.68 -13.51
C MET A 450 34.98 4.22 -13.54
N SER A 451 35.97 4.82 -14.20
CA SER A 451 36.13 6.27 -14.30
C SER A 451 35.25 6.90 -15.38
N ASP A 452 34.55 6.11 -16.20
CA ASP A 452 33.61 6.59 -17.22
C ASP A 452 32.32 7.11 -16.56
N PRO A 453 32.11 8.44 -16.48
CA PRO A 453 30.96 9.02 -15.79
C PRO A 453 29.64 8.71 -16.50
N THR A 454 29.67 8.35 -17.79
CA THR A 454 28.46 8.00 -18.56
C THR A 454 27.85 6.67 -18.13
N LYS A 455 28.56 5.88 -17.32
CA LYS A 455 28.13 4.57 -16.79
C LYS A 455 27.95 4.55 -15.27
N ALA A 456 28.19 5.67 -14.58
CA ALA A 456 27.98 5.76 -13.13
C ALA A 456 26.49 6.05 -12.83
N PHE A 457 25.69 5.01 -12.71
CA PHE A 457 24.22 5.09 -12.62
C PHE A 457 23.66 5.64 -11.29
N LEU A 458 24.48 5.76 -10.24
CA LEU A 458 24.05 6.29 -8.95
C LEU A 458 24.74 7.63 -8.69
N SER A 459 23.96 8.72 -8.69
CA SER A 459 24.43 10.03 -8.24
C SER A 459 24.55 10.05 -6.70
N PHE A 460 25.30 9.12 -6.11
CA PHE A 460 25.71 9.27 -4.72
C PHE A 460 26.58 10.51 -4.64
N ARG A 461 26.21 11.45 -3.75
CA ARG A 461 27.15 12.51 -3.37
C ARG A 461 28.39 11.83 -2.79
N ASP A 462 29.58 12.32 -3.12
CA ASP A 462 30.87 11.77 -2.66
C ASP A 462 30.87 11.35 -1.18
N ALA A 463 30.24 12.13 -0.31
CA ALA A 463 30.19 11.87 1.12
C ALA A 463 29.35 10.63 1.52
N ASP A 464 28.28 10.31 0.78
CA ASP A 464 27.44 9.14 1.06
C ASP A 464 28.10 7.87 0.54
N PHE A 465 28.77 7.95 -0.62
CA PHE A 465 29.58 6.85 -1.14
C PHE A 465 30.77 6.54 -0.22
N ARG A 466 31.46 7.57 0.27
CA ARG A 466 32.57 7.41 1.23
C ARG A 466 32.14 6.77 2.54
N TRP A 467 30.94 7.09 3.00
CA TRP A 467 30.36 6.51 4.20
C TRP A 467 29.97 5.04 3.99
N LEU A 468 29.28 4.74 2.88
CA LEU A 468 28.91 3.38 2.52
C LEU A 468 30.15 2.50 2.33
N ALA A 469 31.18 3.03 1.67
CA ALA A 469 32.49 2.42 1.53
C ALA A 469 33.08 2.06 2.90
N TYR A 470 33.16 3.03 3.82
CA TYR A 470 33.67 2.79 5.17
C TYR A 470 32.89 1.72 5.94
N LEU A 471 31.55 1.72 5.86
CA LEU A 471 30.73 0.68 6.48
C LEU A 471 31.08 -0.71 5.96
N ILE A 472 31.17 -0.83 4.64
CA ILE A 472 31.53 -2.07 3.94
C ILE A 472 32.95 -2.51 4.33
N THR A 473 33.93 -1.61 4.32
CA THR A 473 35.31 -1.88 4.74
C THR A 473 35.33 -2.39 6.18
N LYS A 474 34.59 -1.77 7.09
CA LYS A 474 34.53 -2.17 8.51
C LYS A 474 33.93 -3.57 8.67
N ASP A 475 32.91 -3.92 7.90
CA ASP A 475 32.29 -5.24 7.97
C ASP A 475 33.16 -6.33 7.33
N ILE A 476 33.89 -6.01 6.25
CA ILE A 476 34.85 -6.89 5.60
C ILE A 476 36.10 -7.10 6.46
N PHE A 477 36.56 -6.06 7.12
CA PHE A 477 37.68 -6.13 8.04
C PHE A 477 37.39 -7.12 9.18
N LYS A 478 36.21 -6.99 9.82
CA LYS A 478 35.73 -7.98 10.81
C LYS A 478 35.64 -9.39 10.24
N ASP A 479 35.34 -9.54 8.95
CA ASP A 479 35.33 -10.85 8.28
C ASP A 479 36.74 -11.42 8.17
N LEU A 480 37.70 -10.65 7.63
CA LEU A 480 39.10 -11.06 7.49
C LEU A 480 39.73 -11.47 8.84
N GLU A 481 39.45 -10.73 9.92
CA GLU A 481 39.87 -11.09 11.27
C GLU A 481 39.25 -12.42 11.76
N SER A 482 37.97 -12.66 11.47
CA SER A 482 37.25 -13.85 11.96
C SER A 482 37.45 -15.12 11.12
N THR A 483 37.83 -14.95 9.85
CA THR A 483 37.87 -16.02 8.84
C THR A 483 39.30 -16.54 8.59
N ALA A 484 40.31 -15.80 9.07
CA ALA A 484 41.72 -16.20 9.04
C ALA A 484 41.95 -17.63 9.56
N ASP A 485 41.13 -18.08 10.51
CA ASP A 485 41.27 -19.39 11.18
C ASP A 485 40.37 -20.52 10.65
N ARG A 486 39.42 -20.28 9.73
CA ARG A 486 38.30 -21.24 9.50
C ARG A 486 38.12 -21.79 8.09
N LEU A 487 38.67 -21.18 7.04
CA LEU A 487 38.51 -21.66 5.65
C LEU A 487 39.82 -22.17 5.08
N THR A 488 39.80 -23.39 4.52
CA THR A 488 40.93 -23.96 3.76
C THR A 488 41.17 -23.18 2.46
N ALA A 489 42.38 -23.22 1.93
CA ALA A 489 42.73 -22.52 0.69
C ALA A 489 41.81 -22.90 -0.50
N ALA A 490 41.32 -24.14 -0.54
CA ALA A 490 40.37 -24.62 -1.56
C ALA A 490 38.95 -24.07 -1.38
N GLN A 491 38.49 -23.85 -0.14
CA GLN A 491 37.18 -23.23 0.10
C GLN A 491 37.17 -21.73 -0.23
N ARG A 492 38.35 -21.07 -0.20
CA ARG A 492 38.51 -19.67 -0.60
C ARG A 492 38.48 -19.45 -2.12
N SER A 493 38.74 -20.48 -2.93
CA SER A 493 38.70 -20.35 -4.40
C SER A 493 37.29 -20.49 -4.99
N ASP A 494 36.41 -21.23 -4.31
CA ASP A 494 35.14 -21.65 -4.89
C ASP A 494 33.91 -20.94 -4.30
N ALA A 495 34.11 -20.03 -3.34
CA ALA A 495 33.03 -19.28 -2.72
C ALA A 495 33.28 -17.77 -2.66
N LEU A 496 32.24 -16.99 -2.95
CA LEU A 496 32.25 -15.54 -2.82
C LEU A 496 31.65 -15.12 -1.47
N PRO A 497 32.37 -14.35 -0.64
CA PRO A 497 31.79 -13.74 0.55
C PRO A 497 30.67 -12.78 0.16
N LEU A 498 29.47 -12.99 0.73
CA LEU A 498 28.32 -12.10 0.57
C LEU A 498 28.11 -11.23 1.81
N VAL A 499 28.10 -9.91 1.61
CA VAL A 499 27.64 -8.92 2.59
C VAL A 499 26.22 -8.51 2.23
N ASN A 500 25.22 -9.03 2.95
CA ASN A 500 23.81 -8.79 2.64
C ASN A 500 23.16 -7.80 3.62
N TYR A 501 22.95 -6.56 3.19
CA TYR A 501 22.29 -5.54 4.01
C TYR A 501 20.75 -5.62 4.01
N LEU A 502 20.13 -6.58 3.30
CA LEU A 502 18.66 -6.77 3.24
C LEU A 502 18.11 -7.72 4.31
N LYS A 503 18.71 -8.89 4.50
CA LYS A 503 18.15 -9.91 5.42
C LYS A 503 18.47 -9.60 6.87
N THR A 504 19.76 -9.35 7.12
CA THR A 504 20.32 -8.94 8.39
C THR A 504 21.69 -8.37 8.09
N PRO A 505 22.10 -7.18 8.59
CA PRO A 505 23.39 -6.54 8.24
C PRO A 505 24.66 -7.38 8.49
N THR A 506 24.53 -8.61 8.96
CA THR A 506 25.60 -9.48 9.45
C THR A 506 25.42 -10.96 9.06
N GLU A 507 24.36 -11.33 8.31
CA GLU A 507 24.16 -12.73 7.93
C GLU A 507 24.99 -13.07 6.69
N ARG A 508 26.03 -13.87 6.91
CA ARG A 508 27.04 -14.23 5.91
C ARG A 508 26.57 -15.44 5.13
N VAL A 509 26.66 -15.38 3.80
CA VAL A 509 26.43 -16.53 2.93
C VAL A 509 27.63 -16.67 2.01
N TYR A 510 28.21 -17.86 1.97
CA TYR A 510 29.22 -18.21 1.00
C TYR A 510 28.50 -18.78 -0.22
N LEU A 511 28.51 -18.04 -1.33
CA LEU A 511 27.88 -18.49 -2.56
C LEU A 511 28.93 -19.21 -3.43
N PRO A 512 28.66 -20.44 -3.91
CA PRO A 512 29.51 -21.09 -4.88
C PRO A 512 29.76 -20.19 -6.09
N VAL A 513 31.01 -20.04 -6.54
CA VAL A 513 31.38 -19.19 -7.69
C VAL A 513 30.55 -19.53 -8.93
N GLY A 514 30.24 -20.81 -9.14
CA GLY A 514 29.39 -21.28 -10.23
C GLY A 514 27.92 -20.84 -10.16
N SER A 515 27.37 -20.56 -8.98
CA SER A 515 26.00 -20.05 -8.83
C SER A 515 25.92 -18.53 -8.99
N VAL A 516 26.96 -17.80 -8.56
CA VAL A 516 27.05 -16.33 -8.71
C VAL A 516 27.22 -15.93 -10.18
N ILE A 517 28.04 -16.66 -10.94
CA ILE A 517 28.22 -16.43 -12.40
C ILE A 517 26.89 -16.53 -13.18
N LYS A 518 25.92 -17.31 -12.68
CA LYS A 518 24.59 -17.46 -13.29
C LYS A 518 23.55 -16.44 -12.83
N THR A 519 23.77 -15.75 -11.71
CA THR A 519 22.73 -14.96 -11.02
C THR A 519 23.08 -13.48 -10.83
N VAL A 520 24.35 -13.10 -10.92
CA VAL A 520 24.80 -11.71 -10.81
C VAL A 520 25.67 -11.39 -12.02
N GLY A 521 25.28 -10.38 -12.79
CA GLY A 521 25.95 -10.00 -14.03
C GLY A 521 27.37 -9.49 -13.77
N LEU A 522 28.35 -10.39 -13.65
CA LEU A 522 29.77 -10.04 -13.79
C LEU A 522 29.94 -9.13 -15.02
N PRO A 523 30.92 -8.21 -15.02
CA PRO A 523 31.17 -7.39 -16.21
C PRO A 523 31.35 -8.32 -17.41
N SER A 524 30.93 -7.91 -18.59
CA SER A 524 31.15 -8.67 -19.82
C SER A 524 32.41 -8.21 -20.55
N GLY A 525 32.93 -9.06 -21.44
CA GLY A 525 34.10 -8.75 -22.27
C GLY A 525 35.38 -8.52 -21.46
N SER A 526 36.23 -7.62 -21.92
CA SER A 526 37.56 -7.37 -21.36
C SER A 526 37.56 -6.90 -19.89
N ILE A 527 36.45 -6.33 -19.40
CA ILE A 527 36.30 -5.97 -17.99
C ILE A 527 36.15 -7.24 -17.13
N ARG A 528 35.49 -8.27 -17.65
CA ARG A 528 35.38 -9.59 -16.98
C ARG A 528 36.74 -10.22 -16.82
N ASP A 529 37.49 -10.27 -17.91
CA ASP A 529 38.78 -10.94 -17.96
C ASP A 529 39.74 -10.21 -17.03
N ALA A 530 39.75 -8.87 -17.08
CA ALA A 530 40.53 -8.06 -16.18
C ALA A 530 40.13 -8.24 -14.70
N TRP A 531 38.85 -8.44 -14.42
CA TRP A 531 38.34 -8.74 -13.08
C TRP A 531 38.82 -10.10 -12.58
N ILE A 532 38.72 -11.15 -13.40
CA ILE A 532 39.16 -12.52 -13.07
C ILE A 532 40.68 -12.56 -12.87
N SER A 533 41.44 -11.98 -13.80
CA SER A 533 42.90 -11.82 -13.70
C SER A 533 43.33 -11.05 -12.47
N SER A 534 42.42 -10.25 -11.90
CA SER A 534 42.72 -9.44 -10.74
C SER A 534 42.61 -10.17 -9.40
N LEU A 535 42.02 -11.36 -9.37
CA LEU A 535 41.80 -12.15 -8.17
C LEU A 535 43.05 -12.91 -7.74
N GLY A 536 43.17 -13.14 -6.44
CA GLY A 536 44.23 -13.99 -5.89
C GLY A 536 45.48 -13.25 -5.41
N PRO A 537 46.57 -14.00 -5.16
CA PRO A 537 47.86 -13.47 -4.75
C PRO A 537 48.50 -12.61 -5.83
N ARG A 538 49.06 -11.47 -5.45
CA ARG A 538 49.93 -10.67 -6.32
C ARG A 538 51.27 -10.46 -5.65
N ILE A 539 52.33 -10.83 -6.36
CA ILE A 539 53.69 -10.48 -6.00
C ILE A 539 53.96 -9.11 -6.63
N SER A 540 54.33 -8.14 -5.81
CA SER A 540 54.73 -6.86 -6.38
C SER A 540 56.05 -7.00 -7.13
N ILE A 541 56.12 -6.41 -8.31
CA ILE A 541 57.35 -6.34 -9.13
C ILE A 541 58.43 -5.50 -8.41
N ARG A 542 57.98 -4.68 -7.44
CA ARG A 542 58.83 -3.84 -6.61
C ARG A 542 59.23 -4.59 -5.34
N PRO A 543 60.53 -4.79 -5.07
CA PRO A 543 61.00 -5.51 -3.88
C PRO A 543 60.66 -4.81 -2.56
N ASP A 544 60.34 -3.51 -2.59
CA ASP A 544 59.85 -2.72 -1.46
C ASP A 544 58.34 -2.85 -1.20
N LEU A 545 57.59 -3.41 -2.16
CA LEU A 545 56.15 -3.56 -2.09
C LEU A 545 55.77 -5.00 -1.75
N ARG A 546 54.90 -5.15 -0.76
CA ARG A 546 54.56 -6.46 -0.18
C ARG A 546 53.65 -7.28 -1.09
N ALA A 547 53.64 -8.60 -0.88
CA ALA A 547 52.66 -9.48 -1.50
C ALA A 547 51.25 -9.12 -1.02
N THR A 548 50.32 -8.95 -1.95
CA THR A 548 48.93 -8.63 -1.67
C THR A 548 48.01 -9.76 -2.09
N GLN A 549 46.82 -9.80 -1.52
CA GLN A 549 45.73 -10.69 -1.86
C GLN A 549 44.56 -9.83 -2.30
N THR A 550 43.96 -10.15 -3.45
CA THR A 550 42.71 -9.50 -3.89
C THR A 550 41.56 -10.49 -3.82
N THR A 551 40.54 -10.13 -3.03
CA THR A 551 39.35 -10.96 -2.81
C THR A 551 38.12 -10.21 -3.29
N PRO A 552 37.28 -10.84 -4.12
CA PRO A 552 36.01 -10.27 -4.53
C PRO A 552 34.96 -10.45 -3.42
N TYR A 553 34.22 -9.40 -3.12
CA TYR A 553 33.06 -9.43 -2.24
C TYR A 553 31.81 -9.08 -3.04
N LEU A 554 30.75 -9.81 -2.79
CA LEU A 554 29.43 -9.50 -3.31
C LEU A 554 28.65 -8.76 -2.23
N ILE A 555 28.13 -7.58 -2.55
CA ILE A 555 27.42 -6.74 -1.60
C ILE A 555 26.00 -6.52 -2.10
N VAL A 556 25.03 -6.90 -1.28
CA VAL A 556 23.63 -6.69 -1.58
C VAL A 556 23.14 -5.52 -0.74
N LEU A 557 22.84 -4.41 -1.41
CA LEU A 557 22.36 -3.18 -0.80
C LEU A 557 20.86 -2.99 -1.06
N PRO A 558 20.12 -2.31 -0.18
CA PRO A 558 18.80 -1.82 -0.54
C PRO A 558 18.91 -0.72 -1.62
N HIS A 559 18.35 -0.95 -2.82
CA HIS A 559 18.38 0.00 -3.94
C HIS A 559 17.20 0.99 -3.91
N LEU A 560 17.31 2.07 -4.70
CA LEU A 560 16.37 3.18 -4.73
C LEU A 560 15.04 2.84 -5.43
N HIS A 561 15.05 1.90 -6.38
CA HIS A 561 13.92 1.63 -7.29
C HIS A 561 13.45 0.16 -7.36
N GLU A 562 14.27 -0.83 -6.99
CA GLU A 562 13.87 -2.25 -6.91
C GLU A 562 14.65 -2.96 -5.80
N THR A 563 14.24 -4.16 -5.41
CA THR A 563 14.48 -4.75 -4.07
C THR A 563 15.94 -5.04 -3.68
N SER A 564 16.92 -4.83 -4.56
CA SER A 564 18.34 -4.97 -4.21
C SER A 564 19.27 -4.36 -5.27
N ALA A 565 20.32 -3.65 -4.85
CA ALA A 565 21.47 -3.34 -5.71
C ALA A 565 22.53 -4.39 -5.40
N VAL A 566 23.11 -4.99 -6.42
CA VAL A 566 24.24 -5.89 -6.24
C VAL A 566 25.51 -5.19 -6.69
N LEU A 567 26.44 -5.10 -5.76
CA LEU A 567 27.70 -4.40 -5.91
C LEU A 567 28.81 -5.41 -5.68
N THR A 568 29.59 -5.66 -6.72
CA THR A 568 30.81 -6.45 -6.56
C THR A 568 31.95 -5.51 -6.24
N ILE A 569 32.72 -5.81 -5.21
CA ILE A 569 33.92 -5.06 -4.91
C ILE A 569 35.14 -5.97 -4.89
N LEU A 570 36.29 -5.43 -5.30
CA LEU A 570 37.57 -6.09 -5.11
C LEU A 570 38.25 -5.45 -3.91
N VAL A 571 38.60 -6.27 -2.92
CA VAL A 571 39.30 -5.85 -1.72
C VAL A 571 40.72 -6.39 -1.79
N THR A 572 41.70 -5.49 -1.84
CA THR A 572 43.12 -5.85 -1.88
C THR A 572 43.77 -5.54 -0.52
N TYR A 573 44.49 -6.51 0.05
CA TYR A 573 45.13 -6.40 1.37
C TYR A 573 46.48 -7.17 1.44
N PRO A 574 47.39 -6.85 2.39
CA PRO A 574 48.67 -7.54 2.53
C PRO A 574 48.52 -8.98 3.05
N LYS A 575 49.40 -9.91 2.65
CA LYS A 575 49.33 -11.32 3.07
C LYS A 575 49.91 -11.66 4.45
N GLU A 576 50.81 -10.84 5.01
CA GLU A 576 51.76 -11.30 6.04
C GLU A 576 51.70 -10.55 7.41
N ARG A 577 50.59 -9.90 7.79
CA ARG A 577 50.42 -9.26 9.12
C ARG A 577 48.97 -9.25 9.60
N ASP A 578 48.77 -8.86 10.87
CA ASP A 578 47.52 -8.28 11.35
C ASP A 578 47.08 -7.20 10.36
N ILE A 579 46.06 -7.51 9.57
CA ILE A 579 45.47 -6.57 8.63
C ILE A 579 44.96 -5.42 9.50
N VAL A 580 45.30 -4.17 9.20
CA VAL A 580 44.64 -3.00 9.80
C VAL A 580 43.75 -2.32 8.77
N GLN A 581 42.69 -1.66 9.22
CA GLN A 581 41.65 -1.12 8.33
C GLN A 581 42.20 -0.18 7.24
N ASP A 582 43.30 0.53 7.53
CA ASP A 582 43.96 1.46 6.60
C ASP A 582 44.70 0.76 5.44
N ASP A 583 44.93 -0.56 5.53
CA ASP A 583 45.60 -1.35 4.49
C ASP A 583 44.64 -1.87 3.41
N LEU A 584 43.33 -1.62 3.55
CA LEU A 584 42.30 -2.13 2.63
C LEU A 584 42.11 -1.19 1.44
N HIS A 585 42.40 -1.69 0.24
CA HIS A 585 42.08 -1.02 -1.01
C HIS A 585 40.79 -1.59 -1.61
N ILE A 586 39.79 -0.74 -1.87
CA ILE A 586 38.49 -1.17 -2.43
C ILE A 586 38.27 -0.59 -3.83
N THR A 587 37.99 -1.48 -4.78
CA THR A 587 37.63 -1.20 -6.18
C THR A 587 36.18 -1.62 -6.40
N TRP A 588 35.34 -0.77 -7.01
CA TRP A 588 33.87 -0.92 -7.01
C TRP A 588 33.32 -1.23 -8.39
N ILE A 589 32.51 -2.27 -8.53
CA ILE A 589 31.83 -2.59 -9.79
C ILE A 589 30.34 -2.73 -9.52
N PHE A 590 29.57 -1.76 -10.02
CA PHE A 590 28.11 -1.81 -9.96
C PHE A 590 27.56 -2.69 -11.07
N HIS A 591 26.58 -3.52 -10.71
CA HIS A 591 25.83 -4.36 -11.63
C HIS A 591 24.36 -3.92 -11.62
N HIS A 592 23.78 -3.82 -12.82
CA HIS A 592 22.33 -3.67 -13.01
C HIS A 592 21.69 -5.04 -13.16
#